data_AF-A0A0V0ZP96-F1
#
_entry.id   AF-A0A0V0ZP96-F1
#
_cell.length_a   1.000
_cell.length_b   1.000
_cell.length_c   1.000
_cell.angle_alpha   90.00
_cell.angle_beta   90.00
_cell.angle_gamma   90.00
#
_symmetry.space_group_name_H-M   'P 1'
#
loop_
_entity.id
_entity.type
_entity.pdbx_description
1 polymer ?
#
loop_
_entity_poly.entity_id
_entity_poly.type
_entity_poly.pdbx_seq_one_letter_code
_entity_poly.pdbx_strand_id
1 'polypeptide(L)'
;MIKDGYINIVNELRKINFLFKRILLYDAVCAKLDQIYNKRWSYLLIDFLVGLSLFLMMRNATFVNRFAENCEIYIMLIQRLIEWLMGAPGGLKLNKPLNTALGSFFIYHITLWRRYLYILRPLIHFTALSFNYASLFGISISLAVLYDSISLFTVHVFCFYVYAGRFYQLQLNGLISLGRLFRGKKYNPLRNRVDSCCFDKEQLLLGTVAFTIFFFLLPTIFTYYVVFSSLRFIVFVVQSVLLSIVRQFQFNRCNDEESGLMWSVFKALKCVLFGTLL
;
A
#
# COMPACT_ATOMS: atom_id res chain seq x y z
N MET A 1 10.28 -10.33 -23.00
CA MET A 1 10.89 -9.27 -22.17
C MET A 1 10.03 -7.99 -22.05
N ILE A 2 9.71 -7.27 -23.14
CA ILE A 2 8.75 -6.13 -23.05
C ILE A 2 7.34 -6.64 -22.74
N LYS A 3 6.90 -7.76 -23.36
CA LYS A 3 5.60 -8.38 -23.05
C LYS A 3 5.50 -8.87 -21.60
N ASP A 4 6.52 -9.50 -21.03
CA ASP A 4 6.46 -10.04 -19.66
C ASP A 4 6.56 -8.93 -18.59
N GLY A 5 7.39 -7.91 -18.84
CA GLY A 5 7.43 -6.71 -18.01
C GLY A 5 6.13 -5.91 -18.10
N TYR A 6 5.54 -5.78 -19.29
CA TYR A 6 4.25 -5.14 -19.51
C TYR A 6 3.11 -5.94 -18.89
N ILE A 7 3.10 -7.28 -18.97
CA ILE A 7 2.11 -8.15 -18.31
C ILE A 7 2.25 -8.05 -16.78
N ASN A 8 3.48 -7.96 -16.25
CA ASN A 8 3.70 -7.80 -14.81
C ASN A 8 3.27 -6.39 -14.35
N ILE A 9 3.57 -5.34 -15.12
CA ILE A 9 3.09 -3.98 -14.85
C ILE A 9 1.56 -3.89 -15.02
N VAL A 10 0.96 -4.52 -16.02
CA VAL A 10 -0.49 -4.57 -16.22
C VAL A 10 -1.17 -5.39 -15.13
N ASN A 11 -0.54 -6.45 -14.61
CA ASN A 11 -1.06 -7.20 -13.47
C ASN A 11 -0.89 -6.44 -12.15
N GLU A 12 0.20 -5.71 -11.95
CA GLU A 12 0.36 -4.79 -10.81
C GLU A 12 -0.60 -3.61 -10.90
N LEU A 13 -0.77 -3.02 -12.08
CA LEU A 13 -1.79 -2.01 -12.37
C LEU A 13 -3.19 -2.59 -12.25
N ARG A 14 -3.42 -3.88 -12.52
CA ARG A 14 -4.70 -4.56 -12.29
C ARG A 14 -4.94 -4.84 -10.80
N LYS A 15 -3.89 -5.07 -10.00
CA LYS A 15 -3.95 -5.12 -8.53
C LYS A 15 -4.20 -3.74 -7.93
N ILE A 16 -3.61 -2.68 -8.50
CA ILE A 16 -3.91 -1.28 -8.18
C ILE A 16 -5.36 -0.96 -8.57
N ASN A 17 -5.77 -1.34 -9.78
CA ASN A 17 -7.13 -1.20 -10.25
C ASN A 17 -8.09 -2.03 -9.39
N PHE A 18 -7.67 -3.15 -8.79
CA PHE A 18 -8.45 -3.90 -7.78
C PHE A 18 -8.56 -3.15 -6.45
N LEU A 19 -7.50 -2.45 -6.01
CA LEU A 19 -7.54 -1.57 -4.82
C LEU A 19 -8.43 -0.34 -5.02
N PHE A 20 -8.56 0.16 -6.26
CA PHE A 20 -9.39 1.31 -6.62
C PHE A 20 -10.76 0.95 -7.24
N LYS A 21 -11.04 -0.33 -7.56
CA LYS A 21 -12.21 -0.71 -8.39
C LYS A 21 -13.57 -0.58 -7.69
N ARG A 22 -13.60 -0.39 -6.38
CA ARG A 22 -14.86 -0.20 -5.65
C ARG A 22 -14.68 0.96 -4.70
N ILE A 23 -15.17 2.11 -5.13
CA ILE A 23 -15.52 3.22 -4.25
C ILE A 23 -16.53 2.63 -3.27
N LEU A 24 -16.13 2.46 -2.00
CA LEU A 24 -16.99 1.80 -1.01
C LEU A 24 -18.26 2.61 -0.77
N LEU A 25 -18.20 3.93 -0.97
CA LEU A 25 -19.37 4.81 -0.92
C LEU A 25 -20.48 4.39 -1.89
N TYR A 26 -20.15 3.96 -3.11
CA TYR A 26 -21.16 3.52 -4.08
C TYR A 26 -21.89 2.26 -3.58
N ASP A 27 -21.14 1.26 -3.13
CA ASP A 27 -21.70 0.02 -2.56
C ASP A 27 -22.55 0.33 -1.32
N ALA A 28 -22.15 1.30 -0.50
CA ALA A 28 -22.91 1.74 0.67
C ALA A 28 -24.24 2.41 0.33
N VAL A 29 -24.26 3.28 -0.68
CA VAL A 29 -25.49 3.92 -1.14
C VAL A 29 -26.44 2.88 -1.72
N CYS A 30 -25.96 1.97 -2.57
CA CYS A 30 -26.77 0.88 -3.11
C CYS A 30 -27.35 -0.02 -2.01
N ALA A 31 -26.54 -0.40 -1.02
CA ALA A 31 -27.01 -1.20 0.11
C ALA A 31 -28.10 -0.49 0.92
N LYS A 32 -27.99 0.82 1.11
CA LYS A 32 -29.01 1.61 1.81
C LYS A 32 -30.32 1.71 1.02
N LEU A 33 -30.25 1.87 -0.31
CA LEU A 33 -31.43 1.83 -1.18
C LEU A 33 -32.13 0.46 -1.12
N ASP A 34 -31.38 -0.64 -1.16
CA ASP A 34 -31.91 -2.01 -0.99
C ASP A 34 -32.61 -2.18 0.37
N GLN A 35 -32.07 -1.62 1.44
CA GLN A 35 -32.68 -1.68 2.78
C GLN A 35 -34.01 -0.92 2.85
N ILE A 36 -34.10 0.24 2.18
CA ILE A 36 -35.34 1.03 2.06
C ILE A 36 -36.39 0.24 1.27
N TYR A 37 -36.02 -0.31 0.11
CA TYR A 37 -36.92 -1.10 -0.73
C TYR A 37 -37.50 -2.31 0.03
N ASN A 38 -36.65 -3.01 0.79
CA ASN A 38 -37.05 -4.17 1.61
C ASN A 38 -37.65 -3.80 2.98
N LYS A 39 -37.99 -2.53 3.22
CA LYS A 39 -38.64 -2.04 4.46
C LYS A 39 -37.90 -2.41 5.76
N ARG A 40 -36.56 -2.47 5.75
CA ARG A 40 -35.72 -2.81 6.93
C ARG A 40 -35.52 -1.61 7.87
N TRP A 41 -36.61 -1.01 8.35
CA TRP A 41 -36.60 0.26 9.08
C TRP A 41 -35.80 0.24 10.39
N SER A 42 -35.78 -0.87 11.12
CA SER A 42 -35.07 -0.97 12.41
C SER A 42 -33.56 -0.72 12.26
N TYR A 43 -32.92 -1.36 11.27
CA TYR A 43 -31.50 -1.18 10.98
C TYR A 43 -31.20 0.23 10.47
N LEU A 44 -32.06 0.76 9.60
CA LEU A 44 -31.92 2.12 9.08
C LEU A 44 -32.00 3.18 10.19
N LEU A 45 -32.87 2.98 11.17
CA LEU A 45 -32.98 3.87 12.33
C LEU A 45 -31.72 3.84 13.20
N ILE A 46 -31.18 2.65 13.50
CA ILE A 46 -29.94 2.52 14.28
C ILE A 46 -28.77 3.18 13.53
N ASP A 47 -28.62 2.87 12.24
CA ASP A 47 -27.57 3.44 11.39
C ASP A 47 -27.67 4.98 11.31
N PHE A 48 -28.89 5.51 11.19
CA PHE A 48 -29.17 6.95 11.19
C PHE A 48 -28.89 7.60 12.54
N LEU A 49 -29.34 7.03 13.67
CA LEU A 49 -29.14 7.60 15.00
C LEU A 49 -27.65 7.67 15.38
N VAL A 50 -26.89 6.61 15.08
CA VAL A 50 -25.43 6.60 15.28
C VAL A 50 -24.75 7.62 14.38
N GLY A 51 -25.15 7.71 13.10
CA GLY A 51 -24.65 8.72 12.17
C GLY A 51 -24.94 10.15 12.62
N LEU A 52 -26.16 10.42 13.10
CA LEU A 52 -26.57 11.72 13.62
C LEU A 52 -25.77 12.10 14.86
N SER A 53 -25.55 11.15 15.78
CA SER A 53 -24.68 11.36 16.95
C SER A 53 -23.27 11.76 16.54
N LEU A 54 -22.69 11.09 15.54
CA LEU A 54 -21.37 11.44 15.00
C LEU A 54 -21.36 12.81 14.32
N PHE A 55 -22.39 13.13 13.52
CA PHE A 55 -22.52 14.45 12.88
C PHE A 55 -22.51 15.57 13.92
N LEU A 56 -23.30 15.43 14.99
CA LEU A 56 -23.38 16.41 16.07
C LEU A 56 -22.04 16.57 16.80
N MET A 57 -21.33 15.47 17.06
CA MET A 57 -20.00 15.49 17.67
C MET A 57 -18.98 16.23 16.79
N MET A 58 -19.04 16.03 15.47
CA MET A 58 -18.11 16.60 14.51
C MET A 58 -18.53 17.98 13.98
N ARG A 59 -19.70 18.49 14.35
CA ARG A 59 -20.26 19.79 13.88
C ARG A 59 -19.36 20.98 14.20
N ASN A 60 -18.50 20.86 15.20
CA ASN A 60 -17.62 21.95 15.61
C ASN A 60 -16.61 22.31 14.50
N ALA A 61 -16.40 23.60 14.25
CA ALA A 61 -15.46 24.11 13.25
C ALA A 61 -14.02 23.61 13.45
N THR A 62 -13.71 23.10 14.64
CA THR A 62 -12.43 22.48 14.99
C THR A 62 -12.19 21.13 14.32
N PHE A 63 -13.22 20.38 13.92
CA PHE A 63 -13.06 19.04 13.34
C PHE A 63 -12.21 19.07 12.06
N VAL A 64 -12.53 19.99 11.15
CA VAL A 64 -11.84 20.10 9.85
C VAL A 64 -10.37 20.49 10.03
N ASN A 65 -10.08 21.42 10.95
CA ASN A 65 -8.72 21.82 11.26
C ASN A 65 -7.92 20.67 11.90
N ARG A 66 -8.52 19.96 12.87
CA ARG A 66 -7.91 18.76 13.47
C ARG A 66 -7.65 17.66 12.45
N PHE A 67 -8.52 17.48 11.47
CA PHE A 67 -8.31 16.52 10.39
C PHE A 67 -7.07 16.87 9.57
N ALA A 68 -6.92 18.15 9.17
CA ALA A 68 -5.74 18.61 8.45
C ALA A 68 -4.45 18.48 9.29
N GLU A 69 -4.50 18.81 10.59
CA GLU A 69 -3.38 18.64 11.52
C GLU A 69 -2.96 17.16 11.62
N ASN A 70 -3.93 16.23 11.71
CA ASN A 70 -3.64 14.80 11.74
C ASN A 70 -2.97 14.30 10.45
N CYS A 71 -3.36 14.84 9.28
CA CYS A 71 -2.68 14.54 8.02
C CYS A 71 -1.21 14.99 8.05
N GLU A 72 -0.92 16.19 8.55
CA GLU A 72 0.45 16.68 8.69
C GLU A 72 1.27 15.87 9.71
N ILE A 73 0.68 15.52 10.86
CA ILE A 73 1.30 14.64 11.86
C ILE A 73 1.69 13.31 11.24
N TYR A 74 0.80 12.70 10.47
CA TYR A 74 1.08 11.45 9.78
C TYR A 74 2.26 11.57 8.79
N ILE A 75 2.34 12.63 8.00
CA ILE A 75 3.47 12.88 7.09
C ILE A 75 4.78 13.02 7.89
N MET A 76 4.75 13.77 8.99
CA MET A 76 5.91 13.94 9.88
C MET A 76 6.37 12.61 10.49
N LEU A 77 5.44 11.73 10.89
CA LEU A 77 5.77 10.41 11.42
C LEU A 77 6.50 9.53 10.40
N ILE A 78 6.07 9.54 9.14
CA ILE A 78 6.76 8.79 8.08
C ILE A 78 8.14 9.40 7.82
N GLN A 79 8.26 10.72 7.77
CA GLN A 79 9.57 11.37 7.58
C GLN A 79 10.55 10.97 8.70
N ARG A 80 10.11 11.05 9.97
CA ARG A 80 10.91 10.65 11.14
C ARG A 80 11.30 9.17 11.10
N LEU A 81 10.41 8.30 10.62
CA LEU A 81 10.72 6.88 10.44
C LEU A 81 11.86 6.68 9.45
N ILE A 82 11.89 7.42 8.35
CA ILE A 82 12.95 7.32 7.34
C ILE A 82 14.27 7.89 7.87
N GLU A 83 14.22 9.03 8.56
CA GLU A 83 15.38 9.61 9.25
C GLU A 83 15.96 8.62 10.28
N TRP A 84 15.09 7.90 11.01
CA TRP A 84 15.50 6.82 11.90
C TRP A 84 16.15 5.64 11.16
N LEU A 85 15.65 5.26 9.97
CA LEU A 85 16.31 4.26 9.11
C LEU A 85 17.70 4.71 8.64
N MET A 86 17.87 6.00 8.33
CA MET A 86 19.15 6.56 7.87
C MET A 86 20.26 6.52 8.92
N GLY A 87 19.89 6.46 10.21
CA GLY A 87 20.82 6.33 11.33
C GLY A 87 21.32 4.89 11.53
N ALA A 88 20.84 4.24 12.59
CA ALA A 88 21.19 2.87 12.98
C ALA A 88 19.93 2.13 13.48
N PRO A 89 19.03 1.71 12.57
CA PRO A 89 17.76 1.13 12.95
C PRO A 89 17.99 -0.19 13.71
N GLY A 90 17.56 -0.25 14.98
CA GLY A 90 17.70 -1.45 15.81
C GLY A 90 19.15 -1.93 16.00
N GLY A 91 20.15 -1.05 15.86
CA GLY A 91 21.57 -1.41 15.93
C GLY A 91 22.13 -2.11 14.68
N LEU A 92 21.36 -2.21 13.60
CA LEU A 92 21.82 -2.78 12.33
C LEU A 92 22.80 -1.83 11.64
N LYS A 93 24.00 -2.34 11.33
CA LYS A 93 25.03 -1.59 10.58
C LYS A 93 24.73 -1.69 9.08
N LEU A 94 23.89 -0.78 8.59
CA LEU A 94 23.57 -0.68 7.17
C LEU A 94 24.73 -0.08 6.35
N ASN A 95 24.73 -0.33 5.04
CA ASN A 95 25.70 0.28 4.13
C ASN A 95 25.42 1.80 4.06
N LYS A 96 26.31 2.62 4.64
CA LYS A 96 26.10 4.07 4.78
C LYS A 96 25.80 4.79 3.45
N PRO A 97 26.61 4.63 2.37
CA PRO A 97 26.33 5.30 1.10
C PRO A 97 24.94 4.98 0.55
N LEU A 98 24.57 3.70 0.53
CA LEU A 98 23.26 3.28 0.04
C LEU A 98 22.12 3.74 0.95
N ASN A 99 22.30 3.66 2.27
CA ASN A 99 21.30 4.09 3.25
C ASN A 99 20.99 5.59 3.08
N THR A 100 22.03 6.42 2.93
CA THR A 100 21.87 7.86 2.69
C THR A 100 21.18 8.15 1.36
N ALA A 101 21.53 7.40 0.30
CA ALA A 101 20.92 7.57 -1.02
C ALA A 101 19.42 7.20 -1.01
N LEU A 102 19.06 6.02 -0.46
CA LEU A 102 17.67 5.58 -0.33
C LEU A 102 16.86 6.50 0.58
N GLY A 103 17.41 6.89 1.74
CA GLY A 103 16.77 7.81 2.66
C GLY A 103 16.46 9.16 2.01
N SER A 104 17.44 9.77 1.34
CA SER A 104 17.25 11.01 0.58
C SER A 104 16.18 10.87 -0.50
N PHE A 105 16.20 9.75 -1.24
CA PHE A 105 15.19 9.45 -2.26
C PHE A 105 13.77 9.44 -1.69
N PHE A 106 13.52 8.71 -0.60
CA PHE A 106 12.18 8.64 -0.04
C PHE A 106 11.76 9.93 0.68
N ILE A 107 12.67 10.62 1.37
CA ILE A 107 12.39 11.94 1.99
C ILE A 107 12.00 12.98 0.91
N TYR A 108 12.67 12.96 -0.24
CA TYR A 108 12.30 13.82 -1.36
C TYR A 108 10.87 13.56 -1.83
N HIS A 109 10.46 12.28 -1.95
CA HIS A 109 9.09 11.93 -2.32
C HIS A 109 8.05 12.34 -1.27
N ILE A 110 8.37 12.23 0.02
CA ILE A 110 7.49 12.73 1.09
C ILE A 110 7.33 14.25 0.99
N THR A 111 8.43 14.96 0.74
CA THR A 111 8.42 16.42 0.58
C THR A 111 7.57 16.83 -0.61
N LEU A 112 7.66 16.09 -1.72
CA LEU A 112 6.82 16.28 -2.89
C LEU A 112 5.34 16.02 -2.58
N TRP A 113 5.04 14.92 -1.88
CA TRP A 113 3.69 14.60 -1.42
C TRP A 113 3.09 15.68 -0.53
N ARG A 114 3.85 16.17 0.46
CA ARG A 114 3.45 17.29 1.32
C ARG A 114 3.16 18.55 0.51
N ARG A 115 3.97 18.87 -0.51
CA ARG A 115 3.72 20.00 -1.40
C ARG A 115 2.44 19.82 -2.21
N TYR A 116 2.16 18.62 -2.71
CA TYR A 116 0.88 18.33 -3.37
C TYR A 116 -0.30 18.50 -2.44
N LEU A 117 -0.22 18.00 -1.20
CA LEU A 117 -1.28 18.19 -0.20
C LEU A 117 -1.48 19.65 0.19
N TYR A 118 -0.42 20.45 0.24
CA TYR A 118 -0.53 21.90 0.46
C TYR A 118 -1.27 22.61 -0.69
N ILE A 119 -0.91 22.29 -1.94
CA ILE A 119 -1.61 22.83 -3.12
C ILE A 119 -3.06 22.35 -3.16
N LEU A 120 -3.29 21.08 -2.81
CA LEU A 120 -4.61 20.44 -2.73
C LEU A 120 -5.26 20.61 -1.35
N ARG A 121 -4.91 21.63 -0.57
CA ARG A 121 -5.54 21.89 0.73
C ARG A 121 -7.08 21.96 0.66
N PRO A 122 -7.70 22.54 -0.38
CA PRO A 122 -9.15 22.48 -0.56
C PRO A 122 -9.70 21.05 -0.60
N LEU A 123 -8.94 20.08 -1.14
CA LEU A 123 -9.33 18.67 -1.17
C LEU A 123 -9.38 18.07 0.23
N ILE A 124 -8.41 18.40 1.10
CA ILE A 124 -8.42 17.94 2.50
C ILE A 124 -9.66 18.48 3.22
N HIS A 125 -9.94 19.77 3.08
CA HIS A 125 -11.15 20.38 3.64
C HIS A 125 -12.42 19.74 3.09
N PHE A 126 -12.48 19.50 1.77
CA PHE A 126 -13.60 18.85 1.12
C PHE A 126 -13.82 17.44 1.67
N THR A 127 -12.78 16.60 1.77
CA THR A 127 -12.90 15.24 2.31
C THR A 127 -13.41 15.23 3.75
N ALA A 128 -12.93 16.13 4.60
CA ALA A 128 -13.39 16.26 5.99
C ALA A 128 -14.87 16.68 6.06
N LEU A 129 -15.28 17.66 5.25
CA LEU A 129 -16.67 18.09 5.17
C LEU A 129 -17.58 16.99 4.60
N SER A 130 -17.14 16.31 3.53
CA SER A 130 -17.87 15.17 2.96
C SER A 130 -18.08 14.06 3.99
N PHE A 131 -17.06 13.74 4.79
CA PHE A 131 -17.18 12.76 5.88
C PHE A 131 -18.18 13.22 6.96
N ASN A 132 -18.13 14.49 7.34
CA ASN A 132 -19.07 15.08 8.30
C ASN A 132 -20.51 15.01 7.80
N TYR A 133 -20.80 15.57 6.62
CA TYR A 133 -22.15 15.58 6.04
C TYR A 133 -22.66 14.18 5.66
N ALA A 134 -21.77 13.26 5.25
CA ALA A 134 -22.14 11.86 5.02
C ALA A 134 -22.75 11.20 6.26
N SER A 135 -22.35 11.63 7.46
CA SER A 135 -22.86 11.10 8.73
C SER A 135 -24.35 11.40 8.94
N LEU A 136 -24.91 12.44 8.30
CA LEU A 136 -26.36 12.69 8.32
C LEU A 136 -27.17 11.59 7.65
N PHE A 137 -26.57 10.89 6.69
CA PHE A 137 -27.22 9.79 6.00
C PHE A 137 -26.99 8.44 6.69
N GLY A 138 -26.23 8.39 7.80
CA GLY A 138 -25.96 7.19 8.59
C GLY A 138 -24.47 6.86 8.73
N ILE A 139 -24.14 6.02 9.72
CA ILE A 139 -22.76 5.60 10.02
C ILE A 139 -22.13 4.78 8.88
N SER A 140 -22.92 3.96 8.20
CA SER A 140 -22.47 3.11 7.08
C SER A 140 -21.89 3.93 5.92
N ILE A 141 -22.53 5.05 5.56
CA ILE A 141 -22.07 5.96 4.50
C ILE A 141 -20.83 6.72 4.96
N SER A 142 -20.80 7.24 6.20
CA SER A 142 -19.62 7.97 6.69
C SER A 142 -18.39 7.08 6.78
N LEU A 143 -18.51 5.85 7.27
CA LEU A 143 -17.40 4.87 7.28
C LEU A 143 -16.94 4.50 5.87
N ALA A 144 -17.83 4.47 4.88
CA ALA A 144 -17.47 4.26 3.49
C ALA A 144 -16.64 5.43 2.92
N VAL A 145 -17.03 6.68 3.21
CA VAL A 145 -16.23 7.87 2.86
C VAL A 145 -14.87 7.85 3.56
N LEU A 146 -14.81 7.41 4.82
CA LEU A 146 -13.54 7.28 5.56
C LEU A 146 -12.61 6.25 4.93
N TYR A 147 -13.13 5.09 4.54
CA TYR A 147 -12.37 4.05 3.85
C TYR A 147 -11.75 4.57 2.55
N ASP A 148 -12.55 5.25 1.72
CA ASP A 148 -12.10 5.83 0.44
C ASP A 148 -11.07 6.95 0.68
N SER A 149 -11.26 7.77 1.72
CA SER A 149 -10.32 8.83 2.12
C SER A 149 -8.97 8.27 2.58
N ILE A 150 -8.97 7.20 3.39
CA ILE A 150 -7.72 6.52 3.80
C ILE A 150 -6.97 5.99 2.58
N SER A 151 -7.69 5.43 1.60
CA SER A 151 -7.08 4.97 0.34
C SER A 151 -6.38 6.12 -0.39
N LEU A 152 -7.06 7.27 -0.51
CA LEU A 152 -6.51 8.48 -1.15
C LEU A 152 -5.26 9.01 -0.43
N PHE A 153 -5.32 9.18 0.90
CA PHE A 153 -4.22 9.78 1.65
C PHE A 153 -2.99 8.86 1.74
N THR A 154 -3.14 7.54 1.63
CA THR A 154 -2.06 6.56 1.76
C THR A 154 -1.42 6.12 0.44
N VAL A 155 -1.76 6.77 -0.69
CA VAL A 155 -1.19 6.45 -2.02
C VAL A 155 0.35 6.46 -2.02
N HIS A 156 0.97 7.46 -1.41
CA HIS A 156 2.43 7.56 -1.33
C HIS A 156 3.08 6.38 -0.58
N VAL A 157 2.43 5.82 0.47
CA VAL A 157 2.91 4.60 1.15
C VAL A 157 2.84 3.39 0.22
N PHE A 158 1.77 3.27 -0.56
CA PHE A 158 1.66 2.23 -1.56
C PHE A 158 2.79 2.34 -2.62
N CYS A 159 3.08 3.55 -3.10
CA CYS A 159 4.20 3.79 -4.01
C CYS A 159 5.54 3.37 -3.39
N PHE A 160 5.78 3.69 -2.11
CA PHE A 160 7.02 3.30 -1.43
C PHE A 160 7.18 1.78 -1.29
N TYR A 161 6.10 1.08 -0.95
CA TYR A 161 6.07 -0.38 -0.95
C TYR A 161 6.45 -0.95 -2.32
N VAL A 162 5.87 -0.43 -3.40
CA VAL A 162 6.17 -0.87 -4.77
C VAL A 162 7.63 -0.59 -5.12
N TYR A 163 8.13 0.62 -4.85
CA TYR A 163 9.52 0.99 -5.15
C TYR A 163 10.52 0.12 -4.39
N ALA A 164 10.32 -0.07 -3.09
CA ALA A 164 11.20 -0.91 -2.27
C ALA A 164 11.15 -2.38 -2.71
N GLY A 165 9.95 -2.90 -3.05
CA GLY A 165 9.79 -4.24 -3.61
C GLY A 165 10.52 -4.43 -4.93
N ARG A 166 10.47 -3.44 -5.84
CA ARG A 166 11.22 -3.47 -7.10
C ARG A 166 12.72 -3.43 -6.88
N PHE A 167 13.22 -2.58 -5.99
CA PHE A 167 14.64 -2.55 -5.64
C PHE A 167 15.11 -3.88 -5.06
N TYR A 168 14.33 -4.48 -4.15
CA TYR A 168 14.65 -5.78 -3.57
C TYR A 168 14.67 -6.89 -4.63
N GLN A 169 13.70 -6.91 -5.54
CA GLN A 169 13.64 -7.87 -6.64
C GLN A 169 14.84 -7.72 -7.60
N LEU A 170 15.23 -6.49 -7.94
CA LEU A 170 16.43 -6.23 -8.75
C LEU A 170 17.69 -6.76 -8.06
N GLN A 171 17.81 -6.55 -6.75
CA GLN A 171 18.95 -7.03 -5.96
C GLN A 171 19.05 -8.56 -5.97
N LEU A 172 17.94 -9.26 -5.73
CA LEU A 172 17.90 -10.72 -5.75
C LEU A 172 18.19 -11.29 -7.14
N ASN A 173 17.56 -10.73 -8.18
CA ASN A 173 17.81 -11.16 -9.55
C ASN A 173 19.27 -10.94 -9.97
N GLY A 174 19.88 -9.84 -9.53
CA GLY A 174 21.31 -9.57 -9.71
C GLY A 174 22.17 -10.65 -9.05
N LEU A 175 21.91 -10.97 -7.78
CA LEU A 175 22.60 -12.04 -7.04
C LEU A 175 22.42 -13.41 -7.70
N ILE A 176 21.21 -13.76 -8.14
CA ILE A 176 20.94 -15.03 -8.84
C ILE A 176 21.69 -15.09 -10.18
N SER A 177 21.73 -13.99 -10.94
CA SER A 177 22.46 -13.91 -12.20
C SER A 177 23.96 -14.10 -11.99
N LEU A 178 24.55 -13.40 -11.01
CA LEU A 178 25.96 -13.51 -10.65
C LEU A 178 26.29 -14.90 -10.06
N GLY A 179 25.38 -15.50 -9.29
CA GLY A 179 25.53 -16.88 -8.81
C GLY A 179 25.53 -17.91 -9.94
N ARG A 180 24.82 -17.65 -11.04
CA ARG A 180 24.88 -18.50 -12.26
C ARG A 180 26.22 -18.33 -12.99
N LEU A 181 26.75 -17.11 -13.04
CA LEU A 181 28.06 -16.82 -13.64
C LEU A 181 29.17 -17.68 -13.01
N PHE A 182 29.23 -17.80 -11.68
CA PHE A 182 30.21 -18.66 -10.99
C PHE A 182 30.07 -20.16 -11.30
N ARG A 183 28.88 -20.60 -11.70
CA ARG A 183 28.59 -22.00 -12.04
C ARG A 183 28.77 -22.29 -13.52
N GLY A 184 29.30 -21.35 -14.30
CA GLY A 184 29.41 -21.49 -15.75
C GLY A 184 28.04 -21.54 -16.43
N LYS A 185 27.02 -20.88 -15.85
CA LYS A 185 25.64 -20.89 -16.34
C LYS A 185 25.16 -19.51 -16.74
N LYS A 186 24.37 -19.41 -17.80
CA LYS A 186 23.73 -18.17 -18.29
C LYS A 186 22.26 -18.43 -18.57
N TYR A 187 21.38 -17.54 -18.10
CA TYR A 187 19.98 -17.61 -18.49
C TYR A 187 19.80 -17.05 -19.91
N ASN A 188 19.09 -17.81 -20.75
CA ASN A 188 18.79 -17.44 -22.12
C ASN A 188 17.31 -17.07 -22.25
N PRO A 189 16.98 -15.76 -22.36
CA PRO A 189 15.59 -15.32 -22.48
C PRO A 189 14.90 -15.80 -23.76
N LEU A 190 15.65 -16.09 -24.83
CA LEU A 190 15.08 -16.52 -26.11
C LEU A 190 14.57 -17.96 -26.07
N ARG A 191 15.21 -18.81 -25.26
CA ARG A 191 14.88 -20.24 -25.12
C ARG A 191 14.28 -20.58 -23.75
N ASN A 192 14.06 -19.58 -22.91
CA ASN A 192 13.50 -19.70 -21.57
C ASN A 192 14.19 -20.79 -20.70
N ARG A 193 15.52 -20.94 -20.83
CA ARG A 193 16.31 -21.98 -20.16
C ARG A 193 17.67 -21.47 -19.69
N VAL A 194 18.32 -22.21 -18.80
CA VAL A 194 19.69 -21.92 -18.34
C VAL A 194 20.67 -22.77 -19.14
N ASP A 195 21.52 -22.11 -19.92
CA ASP A 195 22.55 -22.72 -20.75
C ASP A 195 23.91 -22.74 -20.02
N SER A 196 24.73 -23.76 -20.27
CA SER A 196 26.14 -23.74 -19.87
C SER A 196 26.93 -22.81 -20.79
N CYS A 197 27.86 -22.04 -20.24
CA CYS A 197 28.68 -21.08 -20.97
C CYS A 197 30.08 -21.06 -20.37
N CYS A 198 31.10 -21.02 -21.24
CA CYS A 198 32.48 -20.86 -20.82
C CYS A 198 32.77 -19.37 -20.62
N PHE A 199 33.08 -18.98 -19.39
CA PHE A 199 33.47 -17.60 -19.05
C PHE A 199 34.97 -17.49 -18.87
N ASP A 200 35.54 -16.36 -19.28
CA ASP A 200 36.95 -16.08 -19.06
C ASP A 200 37.23 -15.69 -17.60
N LYS A 201 38.50 -15.82 -17.17
CA LYS A 201 38.95 -15.52 -15.81
C LYS A 201 38.65 -14.08 -15.42
N GLU A 202 38.82 -13.14 -16.34
CA GLU A 202 38.53 -11.71 -16.10
C GLU A 202 37.04 -11.48 -15.80
N GLN A 203 36.15 -12.16 -16.53
CA GLN A 203 34.70 -12.07 -16.33
C GLN A 203 34.30 -12.67 -14.97
N LEU A 204 34.93 -13.77 -14.57
CA LEU A 204 34.71 -14.40 -13.27
C LEU A 204 35.17 -13.49 -12.13
N LEU A 205 36.31 -12.82 -12.28
CA LEU A 205 36.81 -11.84 -11.31
C LEU A 205 35.84 -10.66 -11.16
N LEU A 206 35.42 -10.05 -12.28
CA LEU A 206 34.45 -8.95 -12.26
C LEU A 206 33.12 -9.39 -11.62
N GLY A 207 32.66 -10.60 -11.94
CA GLY A 207 31.48 -11.20 -11.33
C GLY A 207 31.60 -11.37 -9.81
N THR A 208 32.79 -11.73 -9.33
CA THR A 208 33.08 -11.89 -7.90
C THR A 208 33.00 -10.56 -7.16
N VAL A 209 33.61 -9.50 -7.73
CA VAL A 209 33.52 -8.14 -7.20
C VAL A 209 32.07 -7.64 -7.21
N ALA A 210 31.34 -7.81 -8.31
CA ALA A 210 29.94 -7.41 -8.39
C ALA A 210 29.07 -8.18 -7.38
N PHE A 211 29.27 -9.49 -7.23
CA PHE A 211 28.50 -10.32 -6.30
C PHE A 211 28.70 -9.89 -4.86
N THR A 212 29.94 -9.65 -4.45
CA THR A 212 30.25 -9.17 -3.09
C THR A 212 29.61 -7.82 -2.82
N ILE A 213 29.66 -6.87 -3.77
CA ILE A 213 28.94 -5.58 -3.66
C ILE A 213 27.44 -5.83 -3.50
N PHE A 214 26.80 -6.61 -4.38
CA PHE A 214 25.37 -6.88 -4.29
C PHE A 214 24.98 -7.57 -2.97
N PHE A 215 25.81 -8.49 -2.48
CA PHE A 215 25.58 -9.22 -1.24
C PHE A 215 25.63 -8.27 -0.03
N PHE A 216 26.61 -7.37 0.04
CA PHE A 216 26.72 -6.41 1.14
C PHE A 216 25.69 -5.27 1.09
N LEU A 217 25.11 -4.98 -0.07
CA LEU A 217 24.02 -3.99 -0.20
C LEU A 217 22.65 -4.58 0.15
N LEU A 218 22.48 -5.91 0.04
CA LEU A 218 21.21 -6.61 0.25
C LEU A 218 20.55 -6.30 1.61
N PRO A 219 21.25 -6.30 2.77
CA PRO A 219 20.63 -6.04 4.07
C PRO A 219 19.97 -4.66 4.16
N THR A 220 20.58 -3.64 3.54
CA THR A 220 20.03 -2.28 3.50
C THR A 220 18.73 -2.26 2.72
N ILE A 221 18.71 -2.80 1.50
CA ILE A 221 17.50 -2.83 0.66
C ILE A 221 16.39 -3.66 1.32
N PHE A 222 16.76 -4.80 1.92
CA PHE A 222 15.82 -5.64 2.66
C PHE A 222 15.16 -4.90 3.82
N THR A 223 15.94 -4.13 4.60
CA THR A 223 15.41 -3.35 5.73
C THR A 223 14.37 -2.33 5.27
N TYR A 224 14.64 -1.57 4.20
CA TYR A 224 13.67 -0.63 3.62
C TYR A 224 12.41 -1.35 3.11
N TYR A 225 12.57 -2.50 2.43
CA TYR A 225 11.44 -3.29 1.97
C TYR A 225 10.54 -3.75 3.12
N VAL A 226 11.11 -4.29 4.20
CA VAL A 226 10.36 -4.75 5.37
C VAL A 226 9.59 -3.60 6.02
N VAL A 227 10.21 -2.44 6.18
CA VAL A 227 9.58 -1.27 6.82
C VAL A 227 8.42 -0.71 5.99
N PHE A 228 8.58 -0.56 4.67
CA PHE A 228 7.47 -0.09 3.83
C PHE A 228 6.38 -1.15 3.63
N SER A 229 6.75 -2.43 3.62
CA SER A 229 5.79 -3.54 3.63
C SER A 229 4.95 -3.56 4.91
N SER A 230 5.56 -3.34 6.07
CA SER A 230 4.83 -3.28 7.34
C SER A 230 3.88 -2.07 7.40
N LEU A 231 4.31 -0.90 6.92
CA LEU A 231 3.40 0.26 6.79
C LEU A 231 2.20 -0.04 5.88
N ARG A 232 2.45 -0.65 4.72
CA ARG A 232 1.39 -1.04 3.78
C ARG A 232 0.43 -2.07 4.39
N PHE A 233 0.96 -3.00 5.19
CA PHE A 233 0.19 -3.98 5.92
C PHE A 233 -0.69 -3.35 6.99
N ILE A 234 -0.18 -2.37 7.75
CA ILE A 234 -0.98 -1.62 8.74
C ILE A 234 -2.18 -0.93 8.06
N VAL A 235 -1.93 -0.23 6.95
CA VAL A 235 -3.00 0.41 6.16
C VAL A 235 -4.02 -0.62 5.69
N PHE A 236 -3.56 -1.78 5.20
CA PHE A 236 -4.44 -2.88 4.78
C PHE A 236 -5.32 -3.39 5.93
N VAL A 237 -4.75 -3.58 7.12
CA VAL A 237 -5.48 -4.05 8.31
C VAL A 237 -6.55 -3.03 8.70
N VAL A 238 -6.22 -1.75 8.78
CA VAL A 238 -7.17 -0.67 9.10
C VAL A 238 -8.32 -0.64 8.08
N GLN A 239 -8.01 -0.67 6.78
CA GLN A 239 -9.00 -0.71 5.72
C GLN A 239 -9.87 -1.98 5.79
N SER A 240 -9.28 -3.13 6.09
CA SER A 240 -10.01 -4.39 6.22
C SER A 240 -10.97 -4.37 7.41
N VAL A 241 -10.57 -3.82 8.55
CA VAL A 241 -11.44 -3.66 9.73
C VAL A 241 -12.60 -2.73 9.42
N LEU A 242 -12.33 -1.57 8.80
CA LEU A 242 -13.39 -0.63 8.39
C LEU A 242 -14.38 -1.28 7.43
N LEU A 243 -13.89 -1.99 6.42
CA LEU A 243 -14.72 -2.71 5.46
C LEU A 243 -15.60 -3.77 6.14
N SER A 244 -15.05 -4.52 7.10
CA SER A 244 -15.79 -5.50 7.89
C SER A 244 -16.91 -4.84 8.70
N ILE A 245 -16.65 -3.71 9.36
CA ILE A 245 -17.65 -2.95 10.11
C ILE A 245 -18.75 -2.44 9.17
N VAL A 246 -18.37 -1.81 8.05
CA VAL A 246 -19.32 -1.30 7.04
C VAL A 246 -20.24 -2.41 6.54
N ARG A 247 -19.69 -3.60 6.28
CA ARG A 247 -20.49 -4.75 5.85
C ARG A 247 -21.44 -5.27 6.92
N GLN A 248 -21.08 -5.23 8.20
CA GLN A 248 -22.02 -5.59 9.27
C GLN A 248 -23.26 -4.69 9.26
N PHE A 249 -23.10 -3.39 8.96
CA PHE A 249 -24.24 -2.46 8.82
C PHE A 249 -25.00 -2.63 7.49
N GLN A 250 -24.31 -2.97 6.40
CA GLN A 250 -24.92 -3.09 5.07
C GLN A 250 -25.61 -4.45 4.85
N PHE A 251 -25.02 -5.52 5.36
CA PHE A 251 -25.26 -6.90 4.95
C PHE A 251 -25.34 -7.82 6.18
N ASN A 252 -26.53 -7.86 6.78
CA ASN A 252 -27.11 -9.15 7.15
C ASN A 252 -27.86 -9.67 5.89
N ARG A 253 -27.09 -10.11 4.88
CA ARG A 253 -27.61 -10.71 3.62
C ARG A 253 -27.06 -12.13 3.54
N CYS A 254 -28.00 -13.06 3.33
CA CYS A 254 -27.88 -14.45 2.90
C CYS A 254 -26.47 -15.02 2.69
N ASN A 255 -26.16 -16.03 3.49
CA ASN A 255 -25.29 -17.21 3.36
C ASN A 255 -24.51 -17.58 2.07
N ASP A 256 -24.52 -16.87 0.94
CA ASP A 256 -24.07 -17.51 -0.33
C ASP A 256 -22.80 -16.93 -1.00
N GLU A 257 -22.06 -15.98 -0.41
CA GLU A 257 -20.82 -15.45 -1.03
C GLU A 257 -19.60 -15.29 -0.09
N GLU A 258 -19.65 -15.78 1.16
CA GLU A 258 -18.52 -15.65 2.11
C GLU A 258 -17.25 -16.41 1.70
N SER A 259 -17.36 -17.44 0.85
CA SER A 259 -16.22 -18.25 0.42
C SER A 259 -15.30 -17.56 -0.59
N GLY A 260 -15.83 -16.63 -1.40
CA GLY A 260 -15.06 -15.97 -2.46
C GLY A 260 -14.19 -14.81 -1.97
N LEU A 261 -14.60 -14.14 -0.88
CA LEU A 261 -13.95 -12.93 -0.43
C LEU A 261 -12.89 -13.15 0.66
N MET A 262 -13.09 -14.12 1.56
CA MET A 262 -12.03 -14.51 2.48
C MET A 262 -10.82 -15.05 1.68
N TRP A 263 -11.09 -15.77 0.59
CA TRP A 263 -10.06 -16.22 -0.36
C TRP A 263 -9.38 -15.07 -1.11
N SER A 264 -10.08 -13.97 -1.42
CA SER A 264 -9.47 -12.80 -2.05
C SER A 264 -8.69 -11.91 -1.06
N VAL A 265 -9.07 -11.86 0.21
CA VAL A 265 -8.28 -11.28 1.31
C VAL A 265 -7.02 -12.11 1.55
N PHE A 266 -7.12 -13.45 1.59
CA PHE A 266 -5.95 -14.34 1.66
C PHE A 266 -5.06 -14.22 0.41
N LYS A 267 -5.64 -14.07 -0.78
CA LYS A 267 -4.91 -13.85 -2.04
C LYS A 267 -4.24 -12.46 -2.09
N ALA A 268 -4.88 -11.45 -1.49
CA ALA A 268 -4.32 -10.12 -1.31
C ALA A 268 -3.19 -10.14 -0.25
N LEU A 269 -3.36 -10.83 0.88
CA LEU A 269 -2.32 -11.09 1.86
C LEU A 269 -1.13 -11.82 1.22
N LYS A 270 -1.40 -12.84 0.40
CA LYS A 270 -0.38 -13.57 -0.35
C LYS A 270 0.28 -12.69 -1.43
N CYS A 271 -0.43 -11.75 -2.04
CA CYS A 271 0.17 -10.75 -2.93
C CYS A 271 0.99 -9.68 -2.18
N VAL A 272 0.59 -9.29 -0.98
CA VAL A 272 1.27 -8.29 -0.14
C VAL A 272 2.52 -8.91 0.53
N LEU A 273 2.45 -10.18 0.94
CA LEU A 273 3.54 -10.90 1.60
C LEU A 273 4.48 -11.63 0.62
N PHE A 274 3.95 -12.15 -0.49
CA PHE A 274 4.69 -13.01 -1.43
C PHE A 274 4.59 -12.57 -2.90
N GLY A 275 3.77 -11.57 -3.24
CA GLY A 275 3.53 -11.18 -4.64
C GLY A 275 4.71 -10.49 -5.33
N THR A 276 5.79 -10.22 -4.61
CA THR A 276 7.08 -9.72 -5.14
C THR A 276 8.13 -10.82 -5.31
N LEU A 277 7.83 -12.07 -4.93
CA LEU A 277 8.76 -13.21 -4.97
C LEU A 277 8.54 -14.19 -6.14
N LEU A 278 7.64 -13.87 -7.07
CA LEU A 278 7.40 -14.62 -8.33
C LEU A 278 7.37 -13.64 -9.51
#